data_AF-A0A2V1B7D1-F1
#
_entry.id   AF-A0A2V1B7D1-F1
#
_cell.length_a   1.000
_cell.length_b   1.000
_cell.length_c   1.000
_cell.angle_alpha   90.00
_cell.angle_beta   90.00
_cell.angle_gamma   90.00
#
_symmetry.space_group_name_H-M   'P 1'
#
loop_
_entity.id
_entity.type
_entity.pdbx_description
1 polymer ?
#
loop_
_entity_poly.entity_id
_entity_poly.type
_entity_poly.pdbx_seq_one_letter_code
_entity_poly.pdbx_strand_id
1 'polypeptide(L)' 'HIDHLRTFEYLAYALIPREKRNKLAARAWKGVFISYTDETEKLYLVWNPEEKKAFRVRFVRFDE' A
#
# COMPACT_ATOMS: atom_id res chain seq x y z
N HIS A 1 16.15 -23.76 -1.83
CA HIS A 1 16.65 -22.94 -2.96
C HIS A 1 15.39 -22.53 -3.74
N ILE A 2 14.65 -21.47 -3.42
CA ILE A 2 14.99 -20.08 -3.11
C ILE A 2 14.38 -19.68 -1.76
N ASP A 3 15.24 -19.17 -0.88
CA ASP A 3 14.98 -18.66 0.48
C ASP A 3 14.75 -17.14 0.44
N HIS A 4 13.91 -16.64 -0.48
CA HIS A 4 13.77 -15.21 -0.77
C HIS A 4 12.33 -14.70 -0.84
N LEU A 5 11.40 -15.33 -0.11
CA LEU A 5 10.16 -14.64 0.25
C LEU A 5 10.47 -13.77 1.48
N ARG A 6 11.23 -12.68 1.27
CA ARG A 6 11.32 -11.60 2.25
C ARG A 6 9.88 -11.14 2.47
N THR A 7 9.31 -11.42 3.63
CA THR A 7 8.10 -10.76 4.08
C THR A 7 8.43 -9.27 4.06
N PHE A 8 7.91 -8.54 3.08
CA PHE A 8 8.23 -7.13 2.89
C PHE A 8 7.54 -6.35 4.01
N GLU A 9 8.07 -6.36 5.22
CA GLU A 9 7.57 -5.54 6.33
C GLU A 9 7.99 -4.08 6.16
N TYR A 10 7.78 -3.54 4.97
CA TYR A 10 8.23 -2.23 4.60
C TYR A 10 7.09 -1.22 4.71
N LEU A 11 7.37 -0.09 5.34
CA LEU A 11 6.40 0.99 5.54
C LEU A 11 6.05 1.62 4.19
N ALA A 12 4.78 1.51 3.84
CA ALA A 12 4.22 2.01 2.60
C ALA A 12 3.19 3.10 2.89
N TYR A 13 3.30 4.22 2.20
CA TYR A 13 2.32 5.29 2.25
C TYR A 13 1.40 5.20 1.03
N ALA A 14 0.20 4.71 1.26
CA ALA A 14 -0.83 4.55 0.24
C ALA A 14 -1.56 5.88 0.01
N LEU A 15 -1.43 6.44 -1.20
CA LEU A 15 -2.01 7.73 -1.56
C LEU A 15 -3.53 7.60 -1.77
N ILE A 16 -4.29 8.46 -1.08
CA ILE A 16 -5.73 8.55 -1.27
C ILE A 16 -5.98 9.36 -2.55
N PRO A 17 -6.80 8.91 -3.52
CA PRO A 17 -7.06 9.66 -4.74
C PRO A 17 -7.73 11.01 -4.45
N ARG A 18 -7.42 12.04 -5.25
CA ARG A 18 -7.84 13.43 -4.99
C ARG A 18 -9.36 13.59 -4.91
N GLU A 19 -10.10 12.78 -5.66
CA GLU A 19 -11.57 12.74 -5.67
C GLU A 19 -12.17 12.33 -4.32
N LYS A 20 -11.45 11.51 -3.55
CA LYS A 20 -11.87 11.05 -2.21
C LYS A 20 -11.23 11.87 -1.08
N ARG A 21 -10.44 12.90 -1.40
CA ARG A 21 -9.80 13.76 -0.38
C ARG A 21 -10.74 14.90 0.02
N ASN A 22 -11.01 15.00 1.32
CA ASN A 22 -11.51 16.23 1.92
C ASN A 22 -10.34 17.19 2.19
N LYS A 23 -10.59 18.51 2.18
CA LYS A 23 -9.56 19.56 2.31
C LYS A 23 -8.70 19.44 3.59
N LEU A 24 -9.23 18.78 4.61
CA LEU A 24 -8.56 18.52 5.90
C LEU A 24 -8.09 17.07 6.07
N ALA A 25 -8.42 16.17 5.14
CA ALA A 25 -8.07 14.76 5.25
C ALA A 25 -6.61 14.50 4.85
N ALA A 26 -6.00 13.50 5.49
CA ALA A 26 -4.66 13.05 5.16
C ALA A 26 -4.53 12.71 3.66
N ARG A 27 -3.38 13.03 3.05
CA ARG A 27 -3.13 12.79 1.61
C ARG A 27 -2.78 11.33 1.31
N ALA A 28 -2.29 10.62 2.33
CA ALA A 28 -1.94 9.21 2.30
C ALA A 28 -2.19 8.60 3.68
N TRP A 29 -2.38 7.29 3.74
CA TRP A 29 -2.41 6.52 4.97
C TRP A 29 -1.18 5.60 5.03
N LYS A 30 -0.73 5.30 6.25
CA LYS A 30 0.44 4.46 6.51
C LYS A 30 0.00 3.01 6.57
N GLY A 31 0.70 2.14 5.85
CA GLY A 31 0.45 0.71 5.81
C GLY A 31 1.73 -0.08 5.61
N VAL A 32 1.58 -1.39 5.46
CA VAL A 32 2.68 -2.31 5.17
C VAL A 32 2.51 -2.85 3.76
N PHE A 33 3.54 -2.72 2.93
CA PHE A 33 3.50 -3.29 1.58
C PHE A 33 3.54 -4.82 1.65
N ILE A 34 2.62 -5.54 1.03
CA ILE A 34 2.63 -7.00 1.03
C ILE A 34 3.22 -7.53 -0.28
N SER A 35 2.60 -7.13 -1.40
CA SER A 35 2.91 -7.67 -2.72
C SER A 35 2.34 -6.79 -3.82
N TYR A 36 2.70 -7.09 -5.07
CA TYR A 36 1.99 -6.60 -6.23
C TYR A 36 0.72 -7.41 -6.47
N THR A 37 -0.29 -6.81 -7.11
CA THR A 37 -1.41 -7.56 -7.68
C THR A 37 -1.04 -8.13 -9.05
N ASP A 38 -1.94 -8.92 -9.62
CA ASP A 38 -1.78 -9.59 -10.92
C ASP A 38 -1.28 -8.67 -12.04
N GLU A 39 -0.57 -9.22 -13.03
CA GLU A 39 0.18 -8.47 -14.04
C GLU A 39 -0.64 -7.42 -14.80
N THR A 40 -1.94 -7.68 -14.94
CA THR A 40 -2.91 -6.86 -15.66
C THR A 40 -3.22 -5.56 -14.92
N GLU A 41 -3.22 -5.59 -13.59
CA GLU A 41 -3.55 -4.45 -12.75
C GLU A 41 -2.30 -4.09 -11.95
N LYS A 42 -1.57 -3.04 -12.36
CA LYS A 42 -0.39 -2.52 -11.65
C LYS A 42 -0.78 -1.86 -10.31
N LEU A 43 -1.35 -2.63 -9.39
CA LEU A 43 -1.73 -2.21 -8.05
C LEU A 43 -0.80 -2.89 -7.04
N TYR A 44 -0.68 -2.24 -5.90
CA TYR A 44 0.07 -2.70 -4.75
C TYR A 44 -0.93 -3.17 -3.70
N LEU A 45 -0.65 -4.30 -3.07
CA LEU A 45 -1.39 -4.76 -1.91
C LEU A 45 -0.75 -4.17 -0.66
N VAL A 46 -1.50 -3.33 0.05
CA VAL A 46 -1.03 -2.65 1.26
C VAL A 46 -1.93 -3.04 2.42
N TRP A 47 -1.33 -3.57 3.49
CA TRP A 47 -2.02 -3.83 4.75
C TRP A 47 -2.24 -2.54 5.52
N ASN A 48 -3.50 -2.26 5.88
CA ASN A 48 -3.83 -1.22 6.83
C ASN A 48 -3.93 -1.83 8.25
N PRO A 49 -3.03 -1.49 9.19
CA PRO A 49 -3.09 -1.99 10.56
C PRO A 49 -4.27 -1.43 11.36
N GLU A 50 -4.79 -0.24 11.01
CA GLU A 50 -5.92 0.39 11.70
C GLU A 50 -7.23 -0.37 11.41
N GLU A 51 -7.45 -0.73 10.14
CA GLU A 51 -8.65 -1.46 9.71
C GLU A 51 -8.47 -2.99 9.70
N LYS A 52 -7.25 -3.48 9.97
CA LYS A 52 -6.86 -4.89 9.88
C LYS A 52 -7.28 -5.54 8.56
N LYS A 53 -7.09 -4.82 7.45
CA LYS A 53 -7.49 -5.24 6.10
C LYS A 53 -6.42 -4.86 5.08
N ALA A 54 -6.32 -5.66 4.03
CA ALA A 54 -5.48 -5.36 2.88
C ALA A 54 -6.27 -4.56 1.83
N PHE A 55 -5.65 -3.52 1.28
CA PHE A 55 -6.22 -2.69 0.23
C PHE A 55 -5.34 -2.73 -1.02
N ARG A 56 -6.00 -2.74 -2.18
CA ARG A 56 -5.33 -2.59 -3.47
C ARG A 56 -5.19 -1.09 -3.77
N VAL A 57 -3.96 -0.62 -3.87
CA VAL A 57 -3.64 0.80 -4.03
C VAL A 57 -2.75 0.97 -5.24
N ARG A 58 -3.07 1.92 -6.12
CA ARG A 58 -2.28 2.17 -7.33
C ARG A 58 -1.03 3.01 -7.08
N PHE A 59 -1.10 3.90 -6.10
CA PHE A 59 -0.05 4.86 -5.79
C PHE A 59 0.44 4.62 -4.36
N VAL A 60 1.62 4.03 -4.25
CA VAL A 60 2.30 3.79 -2.98
C VAL A 60 3.65 4.52 -3.00
N ARG A 61 3.96 5.23 -1.93
CA ARG A 61 5.28 5.82 -1.71
C ARG A 61 6.02 4.98 -0.66
N PHE A 62 7.23 4.59 -1.01
CA PHE A 62 8.15 3.85 -0.16
C PHE A 62 9.10 4.86 0.53
N ASP A 63 9.37 4.67 1.82
CA ASP A 63 10.28 5.48 2.64
C ASP A 63 11.56 4.66 2.88
N GLU A 64 12.52 4.77 1.95
CA GLU A 64 13.76 3.96 1.90
C GLU A 64 14.81 4.47 2.86
#